data_AF-A0A1Z4R891-F1
#
_entry.id   AF-A0A1Z4R891-F1
#
_cell.length_a   1.000
_cell.length_b   1.000
_cell.length_c   1.000
_cell.angle_alpha   90.00
_cell.angle_beta   90.00
_cell.angle_gamma   90.00
#
_symmetry.space_group_name_H-M   'P 1'
#
loop_
_entity.id
_entity.type
_entity.pdbx_description
1 polymer ?
#
loop_
_entity_poly.entity_id
_entity_poly.type
_entity_poly.pdbx_seq_one_letter_code
_entity_poly.pdbx_strand_id
1 'polypeptide(L)'
;MARRPGTRQRFSKLLEKFKASGGTGGNDTTVQEFGNFLKGINKVDVTRVPTGDSRKRFRAKVIPFGVSPGATVTPGDYYFCSITGQAYAIYNGMSPNNVFGLTMVTSSTLAEGAIADNRFFPALARVFVASTSAVPTPSVSGITKRSYNSIKGRSGSIPFGRGITDVSDKKTGSPEPSIQEADEADVSASIAATMKKEYATFEVKSISFLPEAFVPEAAVTLAPASPPTLTL
;
A
#
# COMPACT_ATOMS: atom_id res chain seq x y z
N MET A 1 0.60 -2.72 -17.85
CA MET A 1 0.46 -2.12 -16.50
C MET A 1 1.71 -2.49 -15.70
N ALA A 2 2.57 -1.52 -15.38
CA ALA A 2 3.81 -1.79 -14.66
C ALA A 2 3.50 -2.31 -13.25
N ARG A 3 4.04 -3.47 -12.88
CA ARG A 3 3.91 -4.03 -11.52
C ARG A 3 4.96 -3.40 -10.63
N ARG A 4 4.58 -2.96 -9.43
CA ARG A 4 5.50 -2.38 -8.45
C ARG A 4 6.63 -3.36 -8.12
N PRO A 5 7.91 -2.94 -8.21
CA PRO A 5 9.04 -3.75 -7.78
C PRO A 5 8.91 -4.15 -6.31
N GLY A 6 9.28 -5.38 -5.95
CA GLY A 6 9.37 -5.82 -4.54
C GLY A 6 8.09 -6.44 -3.93
N THR A 7 7.04 -6.70 -4.70
CA THR A 7 5.84 -7.39 -4.19
C THR A 7 6.12 -8.89 -3.95
N ARG A 8 6.90 -9.22 -2.91
CA ARG A 8 7.20 -10.61 -2.55
C ARG A 8 5.92 -11.35 -2.16
N GLN A 9 5.77 -12.55 -2.71
CA GLN A 9 4.60 -13.40 -2.54
C GLN A 9 4.51 -13.84 -1.07
N ARG A 10 3.37 -13.51 -0.44
CA ARG A 10 3.00 -13.86 0.94
C ARG A 10 3.13 -15.36 1.29
N PHE A 11 3.34 -16.20 0.28
CA PHE A 11 3.41 -17.66 0.36
C PHE A 11 4.73 -18.24 -0.18
N SER A 12 5.81 -17.45 -0.27
CA SER A 12 7.09 -17.90 -0.84
C SER A 12 7.61 -19.21 -0.21
N LYS A 13 7.55 -19.34 1.11
CA LYS A 13 7.97 -20.57 1.83
C LYS A 13 7.09 -21.78 1.49
N LEU A 14 5.78 -21.59 1.33
CA LEU A 14 4.88 -22.68 0.91
C LEU A 14 5.14 -23.07 -0.54
N LEU A 15 5.45 -22.09 -1.39
CA LEU A 15 5.82 -22.32 -2.79
C LEU A 15 7.13 -23.11 -2.90
N GLU A 16 8.14 -22.78 -2.10
CA GLU A 16 9.40 -23.52 -2.02
C GLU A 16 9.18 -24.97 -1.58
N LYS A 17 8.42 -25.20 -0.50
CA LYS A 17 8.08 -26.55 -0.02
C LYS A 17 7.27 -27.36 -1.04
N PHE A 18 6.34 -26.72 -1.73
CA PHE A 18 5.54 -27.37 -2.77
C PHE A 18 6.41 -27.79 -3.96
N LYS A 19 7.37 -26.96 -4.38
CA LYS A 19 8.34 -27.31 -5.42
C LYS A 19 9.27 -28.43 -4.97
N ALA A 20 9.79 -28.36 -3.74
CA ALA A 20 10.68 -29.36 -3.17
C ALA A 20 10.03 -30.76 -3.06
N SER A 21 8.70 -30.82 -2.90
CA SER A 21 7.92 -32.06 -2.89
C SER A 21 7.47 -32.55 -4.28
N GLY A 22 8.05 -32.02 -5.36
CA GLY A 22 7.69 -32.40 -6.72
C GLY A 22 6.26 -32.03 -7.12
N GLY A 23 5.66 -31.02 -6.48
CA GLY A 23 4.29 -30.57 -6.81
C GLY A 23 3.16 -31.43 -6.22
N THR A 24 3.48 -32.30 -5.26
CA THR A 24 2.52 -33.16 -4.55
C THR A 24 2.16 -32.64 -3.16
N GLY A 25 3.04 -31.85 -2.54
CA GLY A 25 2.90 -31.40 -1.15
C GLY A 25 3.49 -32.35 -0.10
N GLY A 26 3.87 -33.58 -0.48
CA GLY A 26 4.43 -34.57 0.45
C GLY A 26 3.43 -34.95 1.55
N ASN A 27 3.90 -35.14 2.79
CA ASN A 27 3.06 -35.47 3.96
C ASN A 27 2.48 -34.23 4.67
N ASP A 28 2.83 -33.02 4.23
CA ASP A 28 2.35 -31.78 4.85
C ASP A 28 1.01 -31.40 4.24
N THR A 29 -0.07 -31.67 4.98
CA THR A 29 -1.45 -31.35 4.58
C THR A 29 -1.62 -29.88 4.23
N THR A 30 -0.88 -28.97 4.87
CA THR A 30 -0.93 -27.53 4.55
C THR A 30 -0.37 -27.24 3.15
N VAL A 31 0.72 -27.93 2.77
CA VAL A 31 1.37 -27.78 1.45
C VAL A 31 0.54 -28.48 0.37
N GLN A 32 -0.08 -29.61 0.68
CA GLN A 32 -1.04 -30.28 -0.21
C GLN A 32 -2.22 -29.36 -0.55
N GLU A 33 -2.86 -28.75 0.47
CA GLU A 33 -4.00 -27.85 0.28
C GLU A 33 -3.62 -26.57 -0.48
N PHE A 34 -2.41 -26.04 -0.22
CA PHE A 34 -1.84 -24.95 -1.01
C PHE A 34 -1.62 -25.37 -2.48
N GLY A 35 -1.14 -26.58 -2.72
CA GLY A 35 -1.03 -27.16 -4.06
C GLY A 35 -2.38 -27.30 -4.76
N ASN A 36 -3.41 -27.75 -4.04
CA ASN A 36 -4.80 -27.82 -4.54
C ASN A 36 -5.35 -26.44 -4.88
N PHE A 37 -4.99 -25.41 -4.12
CA PHE A 37 -5.32 -24.02 -4.43
C PHE A 37 -4.62 -23.54 -5.71
N LEU A 38 -3.33 -23.81 -5.87
CA LEU A 38 -2.59 -23.46 -7.11
C LEU A 38 -3.17 -24.17 -8.35
N LYS A 39 -3.67 -25.40 -8.18
CA LYS A 39 -4.34 -26.19 -9.23
C LYS A 39 -5.80 -25.78 -9.48
N GLY A 40 -6.33 -24.80 -8.73
CA GLY A 40 -7.70 -24.31 -8.87
C GLY A 40 -8.80 -25.22 -8.31
N ILE A 41 -8.41 -26.30 -7.62
CA ILE A 41 -9.33 -27.24 -6.94
C ILE A 41 -9.92 -26.56 -5.70
N ASN A 42 -9.06 -25.92 -4.91
CA ASN A 42 -9.50 -25.01 -3.85
C ASN A 42 -9.67 -23.60 -4.43
N LYS A 43 -10.79 -22.97 -4.12
CA LYS A 43 -11.05 -21.57 -4.48
C LYS A 43 -11.30 -20.74 -3.23
N VAL A 44 -10.89 -19.48 -3.30
CA VAL A 44 -11.22 -18.47 -2.28
C VAL A 44 -12.45 -17.74 -2.76
N ASP A 45 -13.55 -17.90 -2.04
CA ASP A 45 -14.75 -17.12 -2.31
C ASP A 45 -14.54 -15.67 -1.88
N VAL A 46 -14.48 -14.78 -2.87
CA VAL A 46 -14.47 -13.34 -2.63
C VAL A 46 -15.92 -12.90 -2.47
N THR A 47 -16.43 -13.00 -1.25
CA THR A 47 -17.84 -12.68 -0.93
C THR A 47 -18.15 -11.18 -0.92
N ARG A 48 -17.12 -10.33 -0.93
CA ARG A 48 -17.29 -8.87 -0.82
C ARG A 48 -16.77 -8.15 -2.06
N VAL A 49 -17.68 -7.89 -3.00
CA VAL A 49 -17.42 -6.99 -4.13
C VAL A 49 -17.63 -5.55 -3.63
N PRO A 50 -16.68 -4.61 -3.84
CA PRO A 50 -16.89 -3.22 -3.46
C PRO A 50 -18.05 -2.60 -4.25
N THR A 51 -18.92 -1.87 -3.56
CA THR A 51 -20.10 -1.19 -4.12
C THR A 51 -20.06 0.31 -3.84
N GLY A 52 -20.76 1.11 -4.65
CA GLY A 52 -20.93 2.56 -4.46
C GLY A 52 -19.61 3.33 -4.32
N ASP A 53 -19.53 4.20 -3.32
CA ASP A 53 -18.37 5.06 -3.04
C ASP A 53 -17.07 4.29 -2.77
N SER A 54 -17.16 3.01 -2.40
CA SER A 54 -15.97 2.19 -2.18
C SER A 54 -15.21 1.88 -3.48
N ARG A 55 -15.87 2.00 -4.65
CA ARG A 55 -15.22 1.88 -5.97
C ARG A 55 -14.56 3.19 -6.42
N LYS A 56 -14.99 4.33 -5.89
CA LYS A 56 -14.46 5.63 -6.29
C LYS A 56 -12.96 5.71 -5.95
N ARG A 57 -12.21 6.40 -6.80
CA ARG A 57 -10.84 6.82 -6.52
C ARG A 57 -10.83 8.32 -6.35
N PHE A 58 -10.23 8.76 -5.25
CA PHE A 58 -10.02 10.16 -4.97
C PHE A 58 -8.59 10.52 -5.35
N ARG A 59 -8.43 11.69 -5.98
CA ARG A 59 -7.11 12.21 -6.31
C ARG A 59 -6.51 12.85 -5.07
N ALA A 60 -5.25 12.54 -4.83
CA ALA A 60 -4.47 13.14 -3.78
C ALA A 60 -3.08 13.50 -4.30
N LYS A 61 -2.31 14.18 -3.47
CA LYS A 61 -0.93 14.52 -3.75
C LYS A 61 -0.11 14.47 -2.46
N VAL A 62 1.15 14.10 -2.59
CA VAL A 62 2.12 13.97 -1.48
C VAL A 62 3.44 14.59 -1.91
N ILE A 63 4.27 14.97 -0.95
CA ILE A 63 5.67 15.31 -1.21
C ILE A 63 6.48 14.02 -1.02
N PRO A 64 7.18 13.53 -2.06
CA PRO A 64 7.91 12.26 -1.99
C PRO A 64 9.11 12.34 -1.06
N PHE A 65 9.57 11.18 -0.57
CA PHE A 65 10.77 11.10 0.27
C PHE A 65 12.06 11.15 -0.57
N GLY A 66 12.04 10.56 -1.76
CA GLY A 66 13.19 10.50 -2.67
C GLY A 66 13.57 11.83 -3.34
N VAL A 67 12.81 12.90 -3.09
CA VAL A 67 13.13 14.26 -3.55
C VAL A 67 13.20 15.17 -2.33
N SER A 68 14.22 16.02 -2.26
CA SER A 68 14.33 17.06 -1.25
C SER A 68 13.55 18.30 -1.70
N PRO A 69 12.42 18.64 -1.08
CA PRO A 69 11.71 19.87 -1.42
C PRO A 69 12.51 21.09 -0.95
N GLY A 70 12.30 22.25 -1.55
CA GLY A 70 12.91 23.50 -1.08
C GLY A 70 12.41 23.93 0.30
N ALA A 71 13.11 24.90 0.91
CA ALA A 71 12.75 25.54 2.20
C ALA A 71 11.26 25.94 2.26
N THR A 72 10.73 26.45 1.15
CA THR A 72 9.33 26.75 0.94
C THR A 72 8.73 25.73 -0.02
N VAL A 73 7.70 25.02 0.41
CA VAL A 73 6.97 24.08 -0.44
C VAL A 73 6.17 24.83 -1.48
N THR A 74 6.38 24.48 -2.75
CA THR A 74 5.68 25.00 -3.92
C THR A 74 4.73 23.94 -4.49
N PRO A 75 3.78 24.32 -5.34
CA PRO A 75 2.93 23.35 -6.04
C PRO A 75 3.69 22.30 -6.85
N GLY A 76 4.91 22.61 -7.31
CA GLY A 76 5.76 21.69 -8.09
C GLY A 76 6.43 20.58 -7.28
N ASP A 77 6.49 20.71 -5.95
CA ASP A 77 7.07 19.69 -5.07
C ASP A 77 6.12 18.50 -4.83
N TYR A 78 4.85 18.65 -5.23
CA TYR A 78 3.83 17.63 -5.04
C TYR A 78 3.75 16.64 -6.20
N TYR A 79 3.76 15.36 -5.86
CA TYR A 79 3.49 14.27 -6.77
C TYR A 79 2.06 13.77 -6.58
N PHE A 80 1.34 13.60 -7.69
CA PHE A 80 -0.04 13.13 -7.64
C PHE A 80 -0.12 11.62 -7.42
N CYS A 81 -1.13 11.21 -6.68
CA CYS A 81 -1.45 9.81 -6.43
C CYS A 81 -2.98 9.62 -6.34
N SER A 82 -3.41 8.38 -6.15
CA SER A 82 -4.83 8.03 -5.97
C SER A 82 -5.05 7.23 -4.70
N ILE A 83 -6.15 7.50 -4.00
CA ILE A 83 -6.61 6.75 -2.84
C ILE A 83 -7.99 6.13 -3.14
N THR A 84 -8.23 4.89 -2.72
CA THR A 84 -9.54 4.24 -2.89
C THR A 84 -10.55 4.82 -1.91
N GLY A 85 -11.84 4.80 -2.23
CA GLY A 85 -12.87 5.31 -1.33
C GLY A 85 -12.92 4.62 0.02
N GLN A 86 -12.60 3.33 0.06
CA GLN A 86 -12.47 2.61 1.33
C GLN A 86 -11.27 3.12 2.16
N ALA A 87 -10.12 3.36 1.53
CA ALA A 87 -8.95 3.92 2.21
C ALA A 87 -9.18 5.38 2.64
N TYR A 88 -9.93 6.15 1.84
CA TYR A 88 -10.34 7.51 2.17
C TYR A 88 -11.28 7.56 3.38
N ALA A 89 -12.29 6.67 3.45
CA ALA A 89 -13.18 6.59 4.60
C ALA A 89 -12.43 6.20 5.89
N ILE A 90 -11.46 5.30 5.77
CA ILE A 90 -10.53 4.89 6.83
C ILE A 90 -9.68 6.08 7.28
N TYR A 91 -9.08 6.81 6.34
CA TYR A 91 -8.31 8.03 6.61
C TYR A 91 -9.14 9.11 7.33
N ASN A 92 -10.32 9.45 6.80
CA ASN A 92 -11.22 10.43 7.40
C ASN A 92 -11.72 10.02 8.78
N GLY A 93 -11.92 8.72 9.02
CA GLY A 93 -12.34 8.22 10.32
C GLY A 93 -11.24 8.29 11.38
N MET A 94 -9.96 8.29 10.97
CA MET A 94 -8.78 8.20 11.85
C MET A 94 -8.04 9.51 12.11
N SER A 95 -8.24 10.53 11.29
CA SER A 95 -7.39 11.71 11.29
C SER A 95 -8.22 12.99 11.45
N PRO A 96 -8.07 13.69 12.59
CA PRO A 96 -8.25 15.14 12.65
C PRO A 96 -6.99 15.89 12.18
N ASN A 97 -5.79 15.26 12.29
CA ASN A 97 -4.48 15.86 11.96
C ASN A 97 -3.80 15.11 10.81
N ASN A 98 -3.30 15.84 9.80
CA ASN A 98 -2.72 15.27 8.58
C ASN A 98 -1.29 14.73 8.76
N VAL A 99 -1.11 13.74 9.65
CA VAL A 99 0.17 13.05 9.90
C VAL A 99 0.68 12.28 8.68
N PHE A 100 -0.21 11.99 7.72
CA PHE A 100 0.15 11.31 6.47
C PHE A 100 0.87 12.22 5.46
N GLY A 101 0.90 13.54 5.66
CA GLY A 101 1.42 14.47 4.65
C GLY A 101 0.63 14.40 3.33
N LEU A 102 -0.64 13.98 3.39
CA LEU A 102 -1.49 13.72 2.25
C LEU A 102 -2.40 14.92 1.97
N THR A 103 -2.38 15.47 0.77
CA THR A 103 -3.31 16.54 0.38
C THR A 103 -4.34 16.01 -0.62
N MET A 104 -5.63 16.11 -0.28
CA MET A 104 -6.71 15.74 -1.19
C MET A 104 -6.91 16.82 -2.26
N VAL A 105 -7.13 16.42 -3.52
CA VAL A 105 -7.42 17.35 -4.62
C VAL A 105 -8.93 17.45 -4.78
N THR A 106 -9.49 18.61 -4.43
CA THR A 106 -10.94 18.83 -4.25
C THR A 106 -11.77 18.87 -5.54
N SER A 107 -11.15 19.03 -6.72
CA SER A 107 -11.86 19.33 -7.99
C SER A 107 -11.68 18.33 -9.14
N SER A 108 -11.37 17.06 -8.88
CA SER A 108 -11.55 16.00 -9.89
C SER A 108 -11.60 14.63 -9.25
N THR A 109 -12.77 14.01 -9.18
CA THR A 109 -12.83 12.55 -9.12
C THR A 109 -12.15 12.04 -10.39
N LEU A 110 -11.07 11.29 -10.23
CA LEU A 110 -10.47 10.57 -11.34
C LEU A 110 -11.52 9.59 -11.89
N ALA A 111 -11.62 9.47 -13.21
CA ALA A 111 -12.40 8.39 -13.82
C ALA A 111 -11.96 7.03 -13.24
N GLU A 112 -12.89 6.10 -13.13
CA GLU A 112 -12.61 4.75 -12.59
C GLU A 112 -11.39 4.15 -13.31
N GLY A 113 -10.32 3.87 -12.57
CA GLY A 113 -9.08 3.28 -13.10
C GLY A 113 -7.97 4.25 -13.50
N ALA A 114 -8.19 5.57 -13.48
CA ALA A 114 -7.11 6.50 -13.80
C ALA A 114 -6.02 6.49 -12.70
N ILE A 115 -4.77 6.36 -13.14
CA ILE A 115 -3.57 6.44 -12.30
C ILE A 115 -3.00 7.84 -12.54
N ALA A 116 -2.74 8.58 -11.47
CA ALA A 116 -2.27 9.96 -11.59
C ALA A 116 -0.85 10.07 -12.16
N ASP A 117 0.01 9.08 -11.88
CA ASP A 117 1.30 8.86 -12.54
C ASP A 117 1.63 7.36 -12.52
N ASN A 118 1.93 6.77 -13.68
CA ASN A 118 2.30 5.36 -13.80
C ASN A 118 3.74 5.05 -13.33
N ARG A 119 4.53 6.08 -12.99
CA ARG A 119 5.95 5.98 -12.66
C ARG A 119 6.24 6.25 -11.19
N PHE A 120 5.33 6.96 -10.50
CA PHE A 120 5.45 7.23 -9.08
C PHE A 120 4.52 6.33 -8.26
N PHE A 121 5.12 5.54 -7.36
CA PHE A 121 4.40 4.75 -6.38
C PHE A 121 4.69 5.31 -4.99
N PRO A 122 3.76 6.08 -4.38
CA PRO A 122 4.00 6.68 -3.08
C PRO A 122 4.23 5.61 -2.01
N ALA A 123 4.88 6.00 -0.92
CA ALA A 123 4.87 5.19 0.29
C ALA A 123 3.42 4.95 0.75
N LEU A 124 3.09 3.73 1.18
CA LEU A 124 1.71 3.35 1.56
C LEU A 124 1.66 2.81 2.98
N ALA A 125 0.77 3.37 3.79
CA ALA A 125 0.33 2.78 5.04
C ALA A 125 -0.86 1.84 4.78
N ARG A 126 -0.64 0.54 4.95
CA ARG A 126 -1.66 -0.50 4.86
C ARG A 126 -2.27 -0.68 6.24
N VAL A 127 -3.51 -0.25 6.39
CA VAL A 127 -4.23 -0.28 7.66
C VAL A 127 -5.37 -1.28 7.58
N PHE A 128 -5.57 -2.03 8.65
CA PHE A 128 -6.75 -2.85 8.87
C PHE A 128 -7.42 -2.42 10.18
N VAL A 129 -8.68 -2.01 10.07
CA VAL A 129 -9.51 -1.58 11.19
C VAL A 129 -10.69 -2.54 11.39
N ALA A 130 -11.10 -2.73 12.63
CA ALA A 130 -12.28 -3.50 13.00
C ALA A 130 -13.14 -2.71 14.00
N SER A 131 -14.42 -3.05 14.14
CA SER A 131 -15.24 -2.49 15.22
C SER A 131 -14.61 -2.82 16.58
N THR A 132 -14.67 -1.90 17.55
CA THR A 132 -14.22 -2.15 18.94
C THR A 132 -15.03 -3.29 19.59
N SER A 133 -16.27 -3.48 19.15
CA SER A 133 -17.15 -4.58 19.57
C SER A 133 -17.03 -5.87 18.72
N ALA A 134 -16.09 -5.95 17.78
CA ALA A 134 -15.99 -7.10 16.88
C ALA A 134 -15.48 -8.35 17.61
N VAL A 135 -16.29 -9.40 17.63
CA VAL A 135 -15.92 -10.69 18.22
C VAL A 135 -15.20 -11.55 17.17
N PRO A 136 -14.04 -12.16 17.50
CA PRO A 136 -13.38 -13.11 16.61
C PRO A 136 -14.28 -14.31 16.29
N THR A 137 -14.42 -14.61 15.01
CA THR A 137 -15.19 -15.77 14.53
C THR A 137 -14.26 -16.88 14.04
N PRO A 138 -14.51 -18.16 14.38
CA PRO A 138 -13.82 -19.28 13.76
C PRO A 138 -13.93 -19.21 12.24
N SER A 139 -12.82 -19.39 11.54
CA SER A 139 -12.71 -19.30 10.09
C SER A 139 -11.71 -20.32 9.58
N VAL A 140 -11.83 -20.67 8.30
CA VAL A 140 -10.94 -21.65 7.65
C VAL A 140 -10.27 -20.97 6.46
N SER A 141 -8.96 -21.12 6.34
CA SER A 141 -8.21 -20.52 5.23
C SER A 141 -8.66 -21.13 3.91
N GLY A 142 -9.12 -20.31 2.96
CA GLY A 142 -9.45 -20.80 1.61
C GLY A 142 -8.24 -21.35 0.82
N ILE A 143 -7.02 -21.03 1.25
CA ILE A 143 -5.77 -21.44 0.60
C ILE A 143 -5.17 -22.69 1.27
N THR A 144 -5.14 -22.73 2.61
CA THR A 144 -4.42 -23.76 3.37
C THR A 144 -5.32 -24.67 4.20
N LYS A 145 -6.63 -24.40 4.24
CA LYS A 145 -7.64 -25.09 5.08
C LYS A 145 -7.36 -25.10 6.58
N ARG A 146 -6.35 -24.35 7.05
CA ARG A 146 -6.07 -24.20 8.48
C ARG A 146 -7.15 -23.34 9.15
N SER A 147 -7.65 -23.81 10.29
CA SER A 147 -8.55 -23.05 11.15
C SER A 147 -7.82 -21.88 11.82
N TYR A 148 -8.47 -20.74 11.88
CA TYR A 148 -7.99 -19.54 12.55
C TYR A 148 -9.17 -18.66 13.00
N ASN A 149 -8.94 -17.81 13.99
CA ASN A 149 -9.93 -16.81 14.38
C ASN A 149 -9.77 -15.57 13.50
N SER A 150 -10.85 -15.16 12.84
CA SER A 150 -10.87 -13.96 12.00
C SER A 150 -11.78 -12.89 12.61
N ILE A 151 -11.36 -11.63 12.49
CA ILE A 151 -12.19 -10.48 12.84
C ILE A 151 -12.59 -9.82 11.53
N LYS A 152 -13.89 -9.59 11.33
CA LYS A 152 -14.38 -8.85 10.16
C LYS A 152 -14.05 -7.36 10.33
N GLY A 153 -13.49 -6.76 9.30
CA GLY A 153 -13.07 -5.36 9.34
C GLY A 153 -13.01 -4.72 7.96
N ARG A 154 -12.33 -3.56 7.89
CA ARG A 154 -12.05 -2.81 6.66
C ARG A 154 -10.54 -2.65 6.53
N SER A 155 -10.02 -2.86 5.33
CA SER A 155 -8.63 -2.57 5.01
C SER A 155 -8.52 -1.42 4.01
N GLY A 156 -7.43 -0.65 4.11
CA GLY A 156 -7.14 0.46 3.22
C GLY A 156 -5.63 0.61 3.03
N SER A 157 -5.23 1.12 1.86
CA SER A 157 -3.84 1.55 1.61
C SER A 157 -3.87 3.07 1.43
N ILE A 158 -3.32 3.78 2.40
CA ILE A 158 -3.31 5.25 2.44
C ILE A 158 -1.91 5.71 2.01
N PRO A 159 -1.77 6.49 0.92
CA PRO A 159 -0.50 7.08 0.56
C PRO A 159 -0.06 8.11 1.60
N PHE A 160 1.24 8.17 1.85
CA PHE A 160 1.85 9.17 2.71
C PHE A 160 3.12 9.74 2.07
N GLY A 161 3.50 10.93 2.52
CA GLY A 161 4.73 11.61 2.12
C GLY A 161 5.25 12.46 3.27
N ARG A 162 6.11 13.42 2.95
CA ARG A 162 6.66 14.35 3.93
C ARG A 162 5.53 15.22 4.49
N GLY A 163 5.27 15.12 5.80
CA GLY A 163 4.33 15.96 6.55
C GLY A 163 5.07 16.60 7.74
N ILE A 164 4.60 17.76 8.22
CA ILE A 164 5.18 18.43 9.41
C ILE A 164 4.33 18.36 10.66
N THR A 165 3.05 18.01 10.53
CA THR A 165 2.15 18.00 11.67
C THR A 165 2.34 16.70 12.45
N ASP A 166 2.73 16.82 13.71
CA ASP A 166 2.91 15.71 14.65
C ASP A 166 3.92 14.63 14.18
N VAL A 167 4.93 15.05 13.39
CA VAL A 167 6.05 14.18 13.00
C VAL A 167 7.22 14.41 13.93
N SER A 168 7.75 13.32 14.48
CA SER A 168 8.92 13.33 15.36
C SER A 168 10.01 12.45 14.78
N ASP A 169 11.26 12.90 14.88
CA ASP A 169 12.45 12.14 14.53
C ASP A 169 12.39 10.79 15.26
N LYS A 170 12.49 9.70 14.51
CA LYS A 170 12.35 8.35 15.05
C LYS A 170 13.46 7.96 16.02
N LYS A 171 14.65 8.53 15.87
CA LYS A 171 15.83 8.25 16.71
C LYS A 171 15.82 9.10 17.97
N THR A 172 15.51 10.39 17.86
CA THR A 172 15.62 11.34 18.97
C THR A 172 14.30 11.59 19.69
N GLY A 173 13.16 11.31 19.05
CA GLY A 173 11.82 11.60 19.56
C GLY A 173 11.46 13.09 19.56
N SER A 174 12.33 13.96 19.03
CA SER A 174 12.10 15.40 18.96
C SER A 174 11.22 15.73 17.75
N PRO A 175 10.37 16.78 17.81
CA PRO A 175 9.59 17.20 16.65
C PRO A 175 10.46 17.58 15.46
N GLU A 176 10.06 17.18 14.26
CA GLU A 176 10.71 17.59 13.02
C GLU A 176 10.50 19.10 12.79
N PRO A 177 11.56 19.89 12.54
CA PRO A 177 11.43 21.34 12.42
C PRO A 177 10.85 21.77 11.06
N SER A 178 10.91 20.91 10.03
CA SER A 178 10.42 21.24 8.69
C SER A 178 10.09 20.00 7.84
N ILE A 179 9.42 20.21 6.69
CA ILE A 179 9.07 19.14 5.73
C ILE A 179 10.34 18.48 5.15
N GLN A 180 11.46 19.21 5.04
CA GLN A 180 12.71 18.67 4.48
C GLN A 180 13.38 17.65 5.39
N GLU A 181 13.25 17.84 6.71
CA GLU A 181 13.92 17.01 7.70
C GLU A 181 13.17 15.68 7.91
N ALA A 182 11.83 15.71 7.84
CA ALA A 182 11.01 14.51 7.99
C ALA A 182 11.30 13.43 6.94
N ASP A 183 11.84 12.29 7.38
CA ASP A 183 12.12 11.13 6.55
C ASP A 183 11.00 10.08 6.57
N GLU A 184 11.12 9.03 5.74
CA GLU A 184 10.10 7.98 5.64
C GLU A 184 9.92 7.23 6.98
N ALA A 185 11.00 7.05 7.73
CA ALA A 185 10.99 6.36 9.00
C ALA A 185 10.29 7.19 10.08
N ASP A 186 10.51 8.50 10.12
CA ASP A 186 9.87 9.44 11.05
C ASP A 186 8.36 9.45 10.85
N VAL A 187 7.93 9.67 9.60
CA VAL A 187 6.50 9.69 9.25
C VAL A 187 5.86 8.32 9.51
N SER A 188 6.53 7.21 9.19
CA SER A 188 6.02 5.86 9.48
C SER A 188 5.85 5.62 11.00
N ALA A 189 6.78 6.10 11.82
CA ALA A 189 6.73 5.97 13.27
C ALA A 189 5.59 6.81 13.86
N SER A 190 5.45 8.06 13.43
CA SER A 190 4.35 8.95 13.85
C SER A 190 2.98 8.44 13.40
N ILE A 191 2.85 7.90 12.19
CA ILE A 191 1.62 7.24 11.74
C ILE A 191 1.34 6.04 12.65
N ALA A 192 2.32 5.17 12.90
CA ALA A 192 2.12 4.00 13.76
C ALA A 192 1.72 4.39 15.19
N ALA A 193 2.32 5.44 15.75
CA ALA A 193 1.98 5.95 17.08
C ALA A 193 0.56 6.55 17.11
N THR A 194 0.19 7.33 16.10
CA THR A 194 -1.15 7.91 15.95
C THR A 194 -2.21 6.82 15.80
N MET A 195 -1.93 5.81 14.98
CA MET A 195 -2.85 4.72 14.67
C MET A 195 -3.04 3.72 15.82
N LYS A 196 -2.12 3.70 16.80
CA LYS A 196 -2.29 2.91 18.04
C LYS A 196 -3.32 3.51 19.00
N LYS A 197 -3.78 4.76 18.78
CA LYS A 197 -4.81 5.38 19.61
C LYS A 197 -6.16 4.69 19.36
N GLU A 198 -6.94 4.54 20.42
CA GLU A 198 -8.28 3.99 20.33
C GLU A 198 -9.24 5.03 19.74
N TYR A 199 -10.03 4.65 18.74
CA TYR A 199 -11.04 5.51 18.11
C TYR A 199 -12.43 5.08 18.57
N ALA A 200 -13.34 6.04 18.69
CA ALA A 200 -14.66 5.83 19.30
C ALA A 200 -15.49 4.68 18.70
N THR A 201 -15.29 4.35 17.41
CA THR A 201 -16.10 3.35 16.69
C THR A 201 -15.30 2.20 16.08
N PHE A 202 -13.97 2.27 16.10
CA PHE A 202 -13.12 1.23 15.50
C PHE A 202 -11.73 1.21 16.16
N GLU A 203 -11.06 0.08 16.01
CA GLU A 203 -9.70 -0.15 16.50
C GLU A 203 -8.80 -0.54 15.32
N VAL A 204 -7.57 -0.03 15.31
CA VAL A 204 -6.55 -0.43 14.34
C VAL A 204 -5.97 -1.77 14.76
N LYS A 205 -6.32 -2.83 14.02
CA LYS A 205 -5.86 -4.20 14.29
C LYS A 205 -4.50 -4.51 13.70
N SER A 206 -4.14 -3.88 12.59
CA SER A 206 -2.79 -3.98 12.04
C SER A 206 -2.45 -2.80 11.16
N ILE A 207 -1.17 -2.43 11.18
CA ILE A 207 -0.58 -1.47 10.25
C ILE A 207 0.72 -2.05 9.68
N SER A 208 0.95 -1.83 8.39
CA SER A 208 2.21 -2.16 7.73
C SER A 208 2.54 -1.10 6.69
N PHE A 209 3.82 -0.92 6.39
CA PHE A 209 4.28 0.12 5.48
C PHE A 209 4.85 -0.51 4.21
N LEU A 210 4.61 0.15 3.08
CA LEU A 210 5.31 -0.10 1.84
C LEU A 210 6.16 1.13 1.50
N PRO A 211 7.45 0.94 1.18
CA PRO A 211 8.34 2.04 0.89
C PRO A 211 8.00 2.68 -0.44
N GLU A 212 8.33 3.96 -0.59
CA GLU A 212 8.23 4.67 -1.87
C GLU A 212 8.99 3.94 -3.00
N ALA A 213 8.50 4.05 -4.23
CA ALA A 213 9.22 3.56 -5.39
C ALA A 213 8.99 4.45 -6.62
N PHE A 214 10.07 4.76 -7.31
CA PHE A 214 10.05 5.30 -8.66
C PHE A 214 10.38 4.19 -9.64
N VAL A 215 9.58 4.04 -10.70
CA VAL A 215 9.96 3.23 -11.84
C VAL A 215 10.71 4.17 -12.79
N PRO A 216 12.03 3.97 -12.97
CA PRO A 216 12.78 4.78 -13.92
C PRO A 216 12.16 4.63 -15.30
N GLU A 217 12.16 5.72 -16.07
CA GLU A 217 11.83 5.67 -17.48
C GLU A 217 12.69 4.56 -18.11
N ALA A 218 12.05 3.59 -18.79
CA ALA A 218 12.83 2.67 -19.61
C ALA A 218 13.63 3.56 -20.55
N ALA A 219 14.96 3.51 -20.47
CA ALA A 219 15.83 4.27 -21.35
C ALA A 219 15.24 4.15 -22.75
N VAL A 220 14.87 5.30 -23.34
CA VAL A 220 14.42 5.37 -24.72
C VAL A 220 15.43 4.54 -25.49
N THR A 221 15.01 3.40 -26.03
CA THR A 221 15.82 2.65 -26.98
C THR A 221 16.17 3.66 -28.05
N LEU A 222 17.42 4.12 -28.06
CA LEU A 222 17.97 4.82 -29.20
C LEU A 222 17.86 3.81 -30.33
N ALA A 223 16.81 3.93 -31.14
CA ALA A 223 16.80 3.28 -32.43
C ALA A 223 18.12 3.71 -33.09
N PRO A 224 18.96 2.78 -33.57
CA PRO A 224 20.17 3.18 -34.27
C PRO A 224 19.74 4.16 -35.37
N ALA A 225 20.30 5.37 -35.34
CA ALA A 225 20.24 6.25 -36.49
C ALA A 225 20.73 5.40 -37.67
N SER A 226 19.96 5.43 -38.75
CA SER A 226 20.05 4.62 -39.95
C SER A 226 21.45 4.03 -40.23
N PRO A 227 21.56 2.76 -40.70
CA PRO A 227 22.86 2.19 -41.03
C PRO A 227 23.63 3.13 -41.98
N PRO A 228 24.95 3.29 -41.78
CA PRO A 228 25.73 4.22 -42.57
C PRO A 228 25.59 3.89 -44.06
N THR A 229 25.17 4.88 -44.84
CA THR A 229 25.15 4.78 -46.30
C THR A 229 26.59 4.68 -46.78
N LEU A 230 27.02 3.50 -47.20
CA LEU A 230 28.26 3.35 -47.96
C LEU A 230 28.00 3.89 -49.36
N THR A 231 28.54 5.07 -49.65
CA THR A 231 28.72 5.52 -51.03
C THR A 231 29.89 4.75 -51.62
N LEU A 232 29.60 3.93 -52.63
CA LEU A 232 30.61 3.30 -53.50
C LEU A 232 31.29 4.36 -54.40
#